data_AF-A0A373NTH5-F1
#
_entry.id   AF-A0A373NTH5-F1
#
_cell.length_a   1.000
_cell.length_b   1.000
_cell.length_c   1.000
_cell.angle_alpha   90.00
_cell.angle_beta   90.00
_cell.angle_gamma   90.00
#
_symmetry.space_group_name_H-M   'P 1'
#
loop_
_entity.id
_entity.type
_entity.pdbx_description
1 polymer ?
#
loop_
_entity_poly.entity_id
_entity_poly.type
_entity_poly.pdbx_seq_one_letter_code
_entity_poly.pdbx_strand_id
1 'polypeptide(L)' 'MVQILDGYFAQDAHHLNVNVFGTEKLIDAMEHPEKEEYQNFTIRVSGYAVKFISLTKKQQLDVIARTCHKTL' A
#
# COMPACT_ATOMS: atom_id res chain seq x y z
N MET A 1 -10.07 10.99 7.56
CA MET A 1 -9.86 9.53 7.71
C MET A 1 -11.02 8.87 8.47
N VAL A 2 -11.37 9.33 9.68
CA VAL A 2 -12.49 8.77 10.47
C VAL A 2 -13.83 8.81 9.71
N GLN A 3 -14.19 9.95 9.10
CA GLN A 3 -15.46 10.12 8.37
C GLN A 3 -15.61 9.22 7.12
N ILE A 4 -14.52 8.81 6.45
CA ILE A 4 -14.60 7.90 5.31
C ILE A 4 -14.89 6.48 5.78
N LEU A 5 -14.23 6.08 6.88
CA LEU A 5 -14.40 4.75 7.47
C LEU A 5 -15.86 4.58 7.92
N ASP A 6 -16.43 5.59 8.60
CA ASP A 6 -17.81 5.57 9.06
C ASP A 6 -18.81 5.46 7.89
N GLY A 7 -18.60 6.22 6.80
CA GLY A 7 -19.45 6.15 5.61
C GLY A 7 -19.35 4.84 4.82
N TYR A 8 -18.16 4.23 4.78
CA TYR A 8 -17.90 2.96 4.08
C TYR A 8 -18.56 1.78 4.80
N PHE A 9 -18.42 1.70 6.13
CA PHE A 9 -19.04 0.64 6.92
C PHE A 9 -20.55 0.83 7.12
N ALA A 10 -21.07 2.06 7.04
CA ALA A 10 -22.51 2.33 7.02
C ALA A 10 -23.24 1.78 5.77
N GLN A 11 -22.50 1.41 4.72
CA GLN A 11 -23.03 0.81 3.48
C GLN A 11 -22.77 -0.70 3.38
N ASP A 12 -22.61 -1.39 4.51
CA ASP A 12 -22.45 -2.86 4.57
C ASP A 12 -21.16 -3.39 3.88
N ALA A 13 -20.14 -2.54 3.74
CA ALA A 13 -18.89 -2.93 3.10
C ALA A 13 -18.04 -3.86 4.01
N HIS A 14 -17.79 -5.08 3.55
CA HIS A 14 -17.17 -6.13 4.38
C HIS A 14 -15.64 -6.05 4.56
N HIS A 15 -14.89 -5.36 3.70
CA HIS A 15 -13.42 -5.30 3.80
C HIS A 15 -12.83 -4.02 3.17
N LEU A 16 -11.81 -3.46 3.83
CA LEU A 16 -11.05 -2.30 3.36
C LEU A 16 -9.55 -2.51 3.63
N ASN A 17 -8.72 -2.34 2.60
CA ASN A 17 -7.26 -2.27 2.76
C ASN A 17 -6.82 -0.81 2.72
N VAL A 18 -6.21 -0.34 3.79
CA VAL A 18 -5.65 1.01 3.87
C VAL A 18 -4.13 0.92 3.90
N ASN A 19 -3.48 1.63 2.97
CA ASN A 19 -2.04 1.86 2.94
C ASN A 19 -1.84 3.39 3.06
N VAL A 20 -0.98 3.85 3.97
CA VAL A 20 -0.72 5.30 4.21
C VAL A 20 0.76 5.60 3.98
N PHE A 21 1.13 5.80 2.71
CA PHE A 21 2.46 6.21 2.28
C PHE A 21 2.37 6.74 0.84
N GLY A 22 3.33 7.57 0.42
CA GLY A 22 3.38 8.10 -0.94
C GLY A 22 4.02 7.13 -1.94
N THR A 23 3.75 7.35 -3.22
CA THR A 23 4.28 6.55 -4.34
C THR A 23 5.80 6.62 -4.41
N GLU A 24 6.39 7.76 -4.04
CA GLU A 24 7.84 7.97 -3.97
C GLU A 24 8.53 6.97 -3.04
N LYS A 25 7.91 6.59 -1.93
CA LYS A 25 8.46 5.60 -1.01
C LYS A 25 8.47 4.20 -1.61
N LEU A 26 7.47 3.86 -2.42
CA LEU A 26 7.44 2.59 -3.16
C LEU A 26 8.53 2.53 -4.23
N ILE A 27 8.78 3.65 -4.92
CA ILE A 27 9.84 3.73 -5.93
C ILE A 27 11.21 3.61 -5.26
N ASP A 28 11.47 4.35 -4.19
CA ASP A 28 12.74 4.28 -3.46
C ASP A 28 12.97 2.88 -2.85
N ALA A 29 11.93 2.23 -2.33
CA ALA A 29 12.04 0.85 -1.84
C ALA A 29 12.29 -0.20 -2.95
N MET A 30 11.86 0.08 -4.18
CA MET A 30 12.12 -0.78 -5.35
C MET A 30 13.56 -0.60 -5.88
N GLU A 31 14.09 0.63 -5.83
CA GLU A 31 15.44 0.96 -6.30
C GLU A 31 16.53 0.65 -5.26
N HIS A 32 16.21 0.83 -3.97
CA HIS A 32 17.14 0.69 -2.85
C HIS A 32 16.63 -0.29 -1.78
N PRO A 33 16.35 -1.57 -2.12
CA PRO A 33 15.80 -2.53 -1.17
C PRO A 33 16.74 -2.84 0.00
N GLU A 34 18.02 -2.51 -0.08
CA GLU A 34 19.04 -2.71 0.95
C GLU A 34 18.90 -1.80 2.17
N LYS A 35 18.21 -0.65 2.04
CA LYS A 35 18.05 0.27 3.18
C LYS A 35 17.33 -0.41 4.33
N GLU A 36 17.81 -0.15 5.55
CA GLU A 36 17.28 -0.77 6.77
C GLU A 36 15.77 -0.50 6.96
N GLU A 37 15.32 0.71 6.61
CA GLU A 37 13.92 1.11 6.70
C GLU A 37 12.97 0.28 5.82
N TYR A 38 13.48 -0.37 4.76
CA TYR A 38 12.69 -1.20 3.85
C TYR A 38 12.70 -2.67 4.18
N GLN A 39 13.62 -3.13 5.04
CA GLN A 39 13.70 -4.53 5.46
C GLN A 39 12.41 -5.00 6.13
N ASN A 40 11.68 -4.09 6.77
CA ASN A 40 10.39 -4.37 7.42
C ASN A 40 9.25 -3.54 6.84
N PHE A 41 9.41 -2.94 5.66
CA PHE A 41 8.36 -2.16 5.03
C PHE A 41 7.27 -3.08 4.46
N THR A 42 6.17 -3.17 5.21
CA THR A 42 5.03 -4.03 4.93
C THR A 42 3.89 -3.25 4.27
N ILE A 43 3.30 -3.84 3.23
CA ILE A 43 2.14 -3.31 2.53
C ILE A 43 0.98 -4.31 2.59
N ARG A 44 -0.25 -3.80 2.49
CA ARG A 44 -1.44 -4.65 2.32
C ARG A 44 -1.80 -4.80 0.84
N VAL A 45 -1.86 -6.05 0.38
CA VAL A 45 -2.27 -6.45 -0.97
C VAL A 45 -3.37 -7.51 -0.87
N SER A 46 -4.50 -7.26 -1.53
CA SER A 46 -5.59 -8.25 -1.73
C SER A 46 -5.97 -9.09 -0.49
N GLY A 47 -5.89 -8.53 0.72
CA GLY A 47 -6.32 -9.17 1.97
C GLY A 47 -5.21 -9.73 2.87
N TYR A 48 -3.95 -9.71 2.45
CA TYR A 48 -2.80 -10.11 3.27
C TYR A 48 -1.71 -9.03 3.31
N ALA A 49 -0.81 -9.16 4.29
CA ALA A 49 0.32 -8.26 4.48
C ALA A 49 1.61 -8.93 3.97
N VAL A 50 2.44 -8.18 3.25
CA VAL A 50 3.70 -8.68 2.67
C VAL A 50 4.77 -7.60 2.74
N LYS A 51 6.04 -8.00 2.87
CA LYS A 51 7.17 -7.07 2.71
C LYS A 51 7.26 -6.65 1.24
N PHE A 52 7.28 -5.35 0.98
CA PHE A 52 7.29 -4.83 -0.40
C PHE A 52 8.50 -5.31 -1.20
N ILE A 53 9.67 -5.34 -0.56
CA ILE A 53 10.92 -5.81 -1.16
C ILE A 53 10.95 -7.32 -1.47
N SER A 54 10.01 -8.10 -0.92
CA SER A 54 9.88 -9.53 -1.21
C SER A 54 9.02 -9.83 -2.45
N LEU A 55 8.40 -8.80 -3.04
CA LEU A 55 7.63 -8.93 -4.28
C LEU A 55 8.56 -8.96 -5.49
N THR A 56 8.11 -9.61 -6.57
CA THR A 56 8.79 -9.50 -7.87
C THR A 56 8.67 -8.07 -8.41
N LYS A 57 9.62 -7.64 -9.24
CA LYS A 57 9.59 -6.29 -9.85
C LYS A 57 8.29 -5.98 -10.59
N LYS A 58 7.72 -6.97 -11.28
CA LYS A 58 6.40 -6.84 -11.93
C LYS A 58 5.28 -6.56 -10.91
N GLN A 59 5.24 -7.32 -9.82
CA GLN A 59 4.25 -7.12 -8.76
C GLN A 59 4.42 -5.76 -8.04
N GLN A 60 5.66 -5.30 -7.86
CA GLN A 60 5.94 -3.98 -7.31
C GLN A 60 5.40 -2.88 -8.22
N LEU A 61 5.62 -2.98 -9.53
CA LEU A 61 5.05 -2.06 -10.51
C LEU A 61 3.52 -2.09 -10.51
N ASP A 62 2.90 -3.27 -10.38
CA ASP A 62 1.45 -3.40 -10.27
C ASP A 62 0.91 -2.72 -9.00
N VAL A 63 1.67 -2.74 -7.89
CA VAL A 63 1.31 -2.01 -6.65
C VAL A 63 1.45 -0.50 -6.84
N ILE A 64 2.55 -0.04 -7.45
CA ILE A 64 2.82 1.38 -7.73
C ILE A 64 1.77 1.97 -8.67
N ALA A 65 1.32 1.18 -9.65
CA ALA A 65 0.33 1.60 -10.64
C ALA A 65 -1.10 1.70 -10.08
N ARG A 66 -1.39 1.08 -8.92
CA ARG A 66 -2.70 1.21 -8.28
C ARG A 66 -2.89 2.65 -7.79
N THR A 67 -3.91 3.29 -8.34
CA THR A 67 -4.26 4.70 -8.16
C THR A 67 -4.15 5.17 -6.70
N CYS A 68 -3.15 6.01 -6.39
CA CYS A 68 -3.19 6.83 -5.19
C CYS A 68 -4.28 7.89 -5.37
N HIS A 69 -5.37 7.80 -4.62
CA HIS A 69 -6.33 8.90 -4.49
C HIS A 69 -5.60 10.07 -3.81
N LYS A 70 -5.20 11.08 -4.60
CA LYS A 70 -4.39 12.22 -4.13
C LYS A 70 -5.17 13.26 -3.32
N THR A 71 -6.49 13.15 -3.27
CA THR A 71 -7.36 14.08 -2.54
C THR A 71 -8.65 13.36 -2.14
N LEU A 72 -9.12 13.69 -0.94
CA LEU A 72 -10.54 13.61 -0.58
C LEU A 72 -11.28 14.76 -1.27
#